data_AF-A0A4U1JLU6-F1
#
_entry.id   AF-A0A4U1JLU6-F1
#
_cell.length_a   1.000
_cell.length_b   1.000
_cell.length_c   1.000
_cell.angle_alpha   90.00
_cell.angle_beta   90.00
_cell.angle_gamma   90.00
#
_symmetry.space_group_name_H-M   'P 1'
#
loop_
_entity.id
_entity.type
_entity.pdbx_description
1 polymer ?
#
loop_
_entity_poly.entity_id
_entity_poly.type
_entity_poly.pdbx_seq_one_letter_code
_entity_poly.pdbx_strand_id
1 'polypeptide(L)'
;RWFALPTSDSANVFRTSYFDLQTGTLGVVSQGAAGQTAQIVAAGNGWYRCSVTQTQAAATGSFSVYPSVAGGNGNTSYLGNGASGLHLWGAQLEVGAAASSVILTEA
;
A
#
# COMPACT_ATOMS: atom_id res chain seq x y z
N ARG A 1 4.05 8.66 10.24
CA ARG A 1 4.97 8.86 9.10
C ARG A 1 4.25 8.27 7.91
N TRP A 2 4.45 8.85 6.73
CA TRP A 2 3.71 8.42 5.54
C TRP A 2 4.34 7.19 4.90
N PHE A 3 3.51 6.17 4.72
CA PHE A 3 3.76 5.01 3.89
C PHE A 3 3.01 5.18 2.58
N ALA A 4 3.72 5.06 1.46
CA ALA A 4 3.12 4.97 0.13
C ALA A 4 3.20 3.53 -0.38
N LEU A 5 2.10 3.08 -0.97
CA LEU A 5 2.02 1.80 -1.67
C LEU A 5 1.66 2.03 -3.15
N PRO A 6 2.66 2.30 -4.00
CA PRO A 6 2.54 2.20 -5.44
C PRO A 6 2.30 0.75 -5.84
N THR A 7 1.38 0.55 -6.77
CA THR A 7 1.20 -0.71 -7.49
C THR A 7 1.18 -0.45 -8.99
N SER A 8 1.50 -1.47 -9.78
CA SER A 8 1.33 -1.43 -11.23
C SER A 8 0.76 -2.74 -11.76
N ASP A 9 0.04 -2.64 -12.87
CA ASP A 9 -0.46 -3.78 -13.64
C ASP A 9 0.47 -4.12 -14.83
N SER A 10 0.08 -5.13 -15.60
CA SER A 10 0.78 -5.53 -16.82
C SER A 10 0.79 -4.47 -17.93
N ALA A 11 -0.05 -3.43 -17.85
CA ALA A 11 -0.04 -2.28 -18.75
C ALA A 11 0.90 -1.16 -18.28
N ASN A 12 1.65 -1.40 -17.20
CA ASN A 12 2.57 -0.45 -16.59
C ASN A 12 1.88 0.84 -16.09
N VAL A 13 0.61 0.72 -15.68
CA VAL A 13 -0.15 1.84 -15.09
C VAL A 13 0.08 1.87 -13.59
N PHE A 14 0.67 2.96 -13.09
CA PHE A 14 0.96 3.12 -11.67
C PHE A 14 -0.18 3.78 -10.91
N ARG A 15 -0.45 3.26 -9.71
CA ARG A 15 -1.44 3.78 -8.77
C ARG A 15 -0.84 3.79 -7.38
N THR A 16 -0.85 4.94 -6.71
CA THR A 16 -0.30 5.05 -5.36
C THR A 16 -1.36 5.37 -4.34
N SER A 17 -1.38 4.61 -3.25
CA SER A 17 -2.18 4.91 -2.05
C SER A 17 -1.27 5.29 -0.89
N TYR A 18 -1.72 6.23 -0.07
CA TYR A 18 -0.95 6.83 1.02
C TYR A 18 -1.58 6.56 2.37
N PHE A 19 -0.75 6.27 3.37
CA PHE A 19 -1.16 5.89 4.71
C PHE A 19 -0.34 6.65 5.74
N ASP A 20 -0.98 7.40 6.63
CA ASP A 20 -0.28 8.02 7.76
C ASP A 20 -0.21 7.05 8.94
N LEU A 21 0.94 6.41 9.11
CA LEU A 21 1.19 5.48 10.20
C LEU A 21 1.36 6.15 11.57
N GLN A 22 1.43 7.50 11.65
CA GLN A 22 1.41 8.19 12.94
C GLN A 22 0.01 8.30 13.49
N THR A 23 -0.98 8.56 12.63
CA THR A 23 -2.36 8.86 13.03
C THR A 23 -3.34 7.75 12.68
N GLY A 24 -2.93 6.76 11.89
CA GLY A 24 -3.83 5.73 11.38
C GLY A 24 -4.79 6.24 10.31
N THR A 25 -4.42 7.31 9.58
CA THR A 25 -5.29 7.98 8.62
C THR A 25 -5.00 7.55 7.19
N LEU A 26 -6.05 7.28 6.41
CA LEU A 26 -5.94 7.05 4.97
C LEU A 26 -5.74 8.39 4.26
N GLY A 27 -4.69 8.49 3.43
CA GLY A 27 -4.42 9.64 2.58
C GLY A 27 -5.07 9.52 1.21
N VAL A 28 -4.39 10.09 0.20
CA VAL A 28 -4.77 9.95 -1.21
C VAL A 28 -4.80 8.48 -1.58
N VAL A 29 -5.83 8.10 -2.32
CA VAL A 29 -6.00 6.78 -2.91
C VAL A 29 -5.98 6.94 -4.42
N SER A 30 -5.37 6.00 -5.16
CA SER A 30 -5.35 6.02 -6.62
C SER A 30 -4.60 7.23 -7.25
N GLN A 31 -3.50 7.71 -6.66
CA GLN A 31 -2.70 8.74 -7.33
C GLN A 31 -2.08 8.18 -8.61
N GLY A 32 -2.15 8.93 -9.71
CA GLY A 32 -1.65 8.52 -11.03
C GLY A 32 -2.76 8.00 -11.94
N ALA A 33 -3.62 7.10 -11.44
CA ALA A 33 -4.78 6.59 -12.17
C ALA A 33 -5.88 6.03 -11.22
N ALA A 34 -7.15 6.10 -11.64
CA ALA A 34 -8.33 5.64 -10.88
C ALA A 34 -8.64 4.14 -10.99
N GLY A 35 -9.09 3.50 -9.91
CA GLY A 35 -9.42 2.05 -9.89
C GLY A 35 -8.73 1.24 -8.78
N GLN A 36 -8.14 1.95 -7.82
CA GLN A 36 -7.65 1.40 -6.56
C GLN A 36 -8.61 1.79 -5.44
N THR A 37 -8.90 0.86 -4.54
CA THR A 37 -9.43 1.17 -3.19
C THR A 37 -8.33 0.86 -2.18
N ALA A 38 -8.38 1.53 -1.03
CA ALA A 38 -7.38 1.33 0.02
C ALA A 38 -8.02 1.49 1.40
N GLN A 39 -7.42 0.84 2.40
CA GLN A 39 -7.85 0.90 3.80
C GLN A 39 -6.63 0.84 4.73
N ILE A 40 -6.76 1.46 5.90
CA ILE A 40 -5.83 1.34 7.02
C ILE A 40 -6.61 0.95 8.27
N VAL A 41 -6.14 -0.08 8.97
CA VAL A 41 -6.79 -0.62 10.17
C VAL A 41 -5.72 -0.83 11.23
N ALA A 42 -5.99 -0.41 12.47
CA ALA A 42 -5.09 -0.67 13.59
C ALA A 42 -4.98 -2.19 13.85
N ALA A 43 -3.75 -2.68 14.00
CA ALA A 43 -3.44 -4.08 14.33
C ALA A 43 -2.94 -4.25 15.79
N GLY A 44 -2.94 -3.15 16.56
CA GLY A 44 -2.44 -3.12 17.94
C GLY A 44 -0.93 -2.88 18.01
N ASN A 45 -0.43 -2.49 19.20
CA ASN A 45 0.99 -2.31 19.48
C ASN A 45 1.74 -1.38 18.49
N GLY A 46 1.07 -0.35 17.98
CA GLY A 46 1.64 0.59 17.01
C GLY A 46 1.72 0.09 15.57
N TRP A 47 1.19 -1.11 15.29
CA TRP A 47 1.10 -1.66 13.95
C TRP A 47 -0.22 -1.32 13.28
N TYR A 48 -0.16 -1.18 11.96
CA TYR A 48 -1.33 -0.99 11.11
C TYR A 48 -1.30 -2.00 9.96
N ARG A 49 -2.47 -2.54 9.64
CA ARG A 49 -2.70 -3.21 8.38
C ARG A 49 -3.10 -2.17 7.34
N CYS A 50 -2.26 -2.00 6.34
CA CYS A 50 -2.56 -1.20 5.15
C CYS A 50 -2.89 -2.15 3.99
N SER A 51 -4.02 -1.96 3.34
CA SER A 51 -4.46 -2.82 2.23
C SER A 51 -4.87 -1.99 1.03
N VAL A 52 -4.64 -2.54 -0.15
CA VAL A 52 -5.05 -1.98 -1.44
C VAL A 52 -5.74 -3.08 -2.24
N THR A 53 -6.83 -2.73 -2.92
CA THR A 53 -7.46 -3.59 -3.93
C THR A 53 -7.46 -2.87 -5.25
N GLN A 54 -6.99 -3.55 -6.30
CA GLN A 54 -6.89 -3.02 -7.65
C GLN A 54 -7.59 -3.97 -8.61
N THR A 55 -8.45 -3.42 -9.47
CA THR A 55 -8.95 -4.17 -10.62
C THR A 55 -7.87 -4.23 -11.69
N GLN A 56 -7.40 -5.44 -12.02
CA GLN A 56 -6.43 -5.65 -13.08
C GLN A 56 -7.10 -5.47 -14.46
N ALA A 57 -6.40 -4.80 -15.38
CA ALA A 57 -6.89 -4.60 -16.74
C ALA A 57 -6.96 -5.92 -17.54
N ALA A 58 -6.11 -6.89 -17.22
CA ALA A 58 -6.07 -8.20 -17.84
C ALA A 58 -6.24 -9.32 -16.81
N ALA A 59 -6.91 -10.41 -17.20
CA ALA A 59 -7.10 -11.59 -16.36
C ALA A 59 -5.78 -12.32 -16.05
N THR A 60 -4.77 -12.14 -16.90
CA THR A 60 -3.43 -12.68 -16.74
C THR A 60 -2.41 -11.55 -16.91
N GLY A 61 -1.47 -11.44 -15.98
CA GLY A 61 -0.47 -10.38 -16.00
C GLY A 61 0.19 -10.18 -14.64
N SER A 62 1.22 -9.36 -14.61
CA SER A 62 1.93 -9.01 -13.38
C SER A 62 1.11 -8.03 -12.53
N PHE A 63 1.18 -8.22 -11.21
CA PHE A 63 0.79 -7.23 -10.22
C PHE A 63 2.01 -6.92 -9.36
N SER A 64 2.57 -5.72 -9.52
CA SER A 64 3.78 -5.31 -8.82
C SER A 64 3.43 -4.36 -7.69
N VAL A 65 4.17 -4.45 -6.59
CA VAL A 65 3.96 -3.65 -5.37
C VAL A 65 5.29 -3.06 -4.92
N TYR A 66 5.32 -1.77 -4.58
CA TYR A 66 6.55 -1.03 -4.28
C TYR A 66 6.52 -0.32 -2.92
N PRO A 67 6.56 -1.03 -1.78
CA PRO A 67 6.46 -0.39 -0.46
C PRO A 67 7.50 0.73 -0.28
N SER A 68 7.05 1.96 -0.02
CA SER A 68 7.90 3.15 -0.07
C SER A 68 7.62 4.11 1.10
N VAL A 69 8.69 4.70 1.67
CA VAL A 69 8.52 5.86 2.56
C VAL A 69 8.12 7.06 1.72
N ALA A 70 7.17 7.86 2.20
CA ALA A 70 6.76 9.10 1.55
C ALA A 70 7.03 10.33 2.43
N GLY A 71 7.33 11.46 1.78
CA GLY A 71 7.51 12.75 2.46
C GLY A 71 6.21 13.37 2.97
N GLY A 72 5.05 12.87 2.52
CA GLY A 72 3.74 13.43 2.84
C GLY A 72 2.61 12.75 2.06
N ASN A 73 1.37 13.16 2.33
CA ASN A 73 0.21 12.74 1.56
C ASN A 73 0.33 13.16 0.09
N GLY A 74 0.26 12.22 -0.86
CA GLY A 74 0.38 12.53 -2.29
C GLY A 74 1.79 12.93 -2.75
N ASN A 75 2.81 12.82 -1.89
CA ASN A 75 4.18 13.11 -2.26
C ASN A 75 4.92 11.80 -2.56
N THR A 76 5.16 11.51 -3.84
CA THR A 76 5.94 10.34 -4.31
C THR A 76 7.45 10.49 -4.09
N SER A 77 7.93 11.69 -3.78
CA SER A 77 9.35 11.94 -3.55
C SER A 77 9.70 11.86 -2.07
N TYR A 78 10.78 11.16 -1.77
CA TYR A 78 11.37 11.12 -0.44
C TYR A 78 12.88 11.18 -0.57
N LEU A 79 13.48 12.29 -0.13
CA LEU A 79 14.92 12.53 -0.24
C LEU A 79 15.77 11.62 0.67
N GLY A 80 15.14 10.93 1.62
CA GLY A 80 15.87 10.23 2.66
C GLY A 80 16.44 11.19 3.71
N ASN A 81 16.42 10.78 4.98
CA ASN A 81 17.10 11.51 6.06
C ASN A 81 18.10 10.63 6.83
N GLY A 82 18.47 9.48 6.25
CA GLY A 82 19.37 8.50 6.87
C GLY A 82 18.80 7.74 8.08
N ALA A 83 17.60 8.07 8.55
CA ALA A 83 17.02 7.50 9.78
C ALA A 83 15.57 7.00 9.61
N SER A 84 14.89 7.33 8.52
CA SER A 84 13.52 6.87 8.30
C SER A 84 13.49 5.58 7.49
N GLY A 85 12.61 4.69 7.90
CA GLY A 85 12.30 3.46 7.21
C GLY A 85 10.89 3.00 7.53
N LEU A 86 10.51 1.87 6.95
CA LEU A 86 9.29 1.14 7.25
C LEU A 86 9.67 -0.18 7.89
N HIS A 87 8.96 -0.54 8.95
CA HIS A 87 8.97 -1.91 9.44
C HIS A 87 7.78 -2.64 8.82
N LEU A 88 8.04 -3.81 8.23
CA LEU A 88 7.04 -4.65 7.59
C LEU A 88 7.16 -6.05 8.19
N TRP A 89 6.05 -6.60 8.67
CA TRP A 89 6.03 -7.90 9.34
C TRP A 89 5.24 -8.96 8.56
N GLY A 90 4.38 -8.55 7.63
CA GLY A 90 3.62 -9.49 6.80
C GLY A 90 3.16 -8.85 5.50
N ALA A 91 3.02 -9.68 4.47
CA ALA A 91 2.44 -9.32 3.19
C ALA A 91 1.53 -10.47 2.73
N GLN A 92 0.38 -10.11 2.19
CA GLN A 92 -0.57 -11.06 1.63
C GLN A 92 -1.09 -10.49 0.31
N LEU A 93 -1.08 -11.31 -0.72
CA LEU A 93 -1.61 -11.01 -2.05
C LEU A 93 -2.63 -12.09 -2.40
N GLU A 94 -3.85 -11.67 -2.70
CA GLU A 94 -4.96 -12.55 -3.03
C GLU A 94 -5.72 -12.00 -4.23
N VAL A 95 -6.40 -12.87 -4.97
CA VAL A 95 -7.38 -12.47 -5.98
C VAL A 95 -8.75 -12.37 -5.32
N GLY A 96 -9.39 -11.19 -5.40
CA GLY A 96 -10.71 -10.96 -4.84
C GLY A 96 -11.16 -9.51 -4.96
N ALA A 97 -12.43 -9.25 -4.63
CA ALA A 97 -13.00 -7.90 -4.69
C ALA A 97 -12.63 -7.02 -3.48
N ALA A 98 -12.05 -7.62 -2.43
CA ALA A 98 -11.57 -6.94 -1.24
C ALA A 98 -10.49 -7.78 -0.55
N ALA A 99 -9.69 -7.16 0.32
CA ALA A 99 -8.75 -7.87 1.17
C ALA A 99 -9.48 -8.76 2.20
N SER A 100 -9.13 -10.05 2.24
CA SER A 100 -9.63 -11.00 3.25
C SER A 100 -8.98 -10.76 4.61
N SER A 101 -9.35 -11.54 5.63
CA SER A 101 -8.58 -11.62 6.88
C SER A 101 -7.12 -11.99 6.60
N VAL A 102 -6.22 -11.55 7.49
CA VAL A 102 -4.79 -11.91 7.41
C VAL A 102 -4.67 -13.42 7.57
N ILE A 103 -3.96 -14.06 6.65
CA ILE A 103 -3.49 -15.44 6.83
C ILE A 103 -2.14 -15.33 7.53
N LEU A 104 -2.08 -15.76 8.79
CA LEU A 104 -0.86 -15.74 9.57
C LEU A 104 0.08 -16.83 9.04
N THR A 105 1.26 -16.42 8.59
CA THR A 105 2.40 -17.33 8.47
C THR A 105 3.12 -17.32 9.82
N GLU A 106 2.75 -18.25 10.69
CA GLU A 106 3.56 -18.55 11.87
C GLU A 106 4.84 -19.26 11.40
N ALA A 107 5.98 -18.85 11.96
CA ALA A 107 7.29 -19.46 11.70
C ALA A 107 7.56 -20.61 12.67
#